data_AF-A0A9W9CCX3-F1
#
_entry.id   AF-A0A9W9CCX3-F1
#
_cell.length_a   1.000
_cell.length_b   1.000
_cell.length_c   1.000
_cell.angle_alpha   90.00
_cell.angle_beta   90.00
_cell.angle_gamma   90.00
#
_symmetry.space_group_name_H-M   'P 1'
#
loop_
_entity.id
_entity.type
_entity.pdbx_description
1 polymer ?
#
loop_
_entity_poly.entity_id
_entity_poly.type
_entity_poly.pdbx_seq_one_letter_code
_entity_poly.pdbx_strand_id
1 'polypeptide(L)'
;MAAADTQAPPALPDYVTDPDAVLKDTNVNWRYGRAPDYSQTRKVFAETKTMNHEALSLPQLVENLVKNWEVEASFKPTLSDWRTIDHDKYTFAINGSEPQDAYYMLKQGTYNAIIAPNEYYSSEYSDFASSHKTFKRMMPTFAWEVTELYSGPPTVSFRWRHWGVMKNDYVGFNNKGEKISVKAHGGAIDIQGVTVATVNDKLQLQSVRTWFDPLDMFRQIASGGVVKKEAVDKNLSPGDALDSDSKAEIDQTPLPTETALPDRSAAGDAQKLMETAGCPFAGHDGKKAVAPYDPTMATSSSGDSGGQSKLEHPNAPLSDATMETLKSGKQEDAERDPYVELLENLDG
;
A
#
# COMPACT_ATOMS: atom_id res chain seq x y z
N MET A 1 55.45 -18.94 -14.50
CA MET A 1 54.23 -18.37 -15.10
C MET A 1 53.07 -19.18 -14.57
N ALA A 2 52.46 -18.75 -13.46
CA ALA A 2 51.24 -19.38 -12.97
C ALA A 2 50.09 -18.99 -13.91
N ALA A 3 49.39 -19.98 -14.46
CA ALA A 3 48.18 -19.74 -15.22
C ALA A 3 47.15 -19.13 -14.25
N ALA A 4 46.71 -17.92 -14.54
CA ALA A 4 45.58 -17.32 -13.85
C ALA A 4 44.33 -18.13 -14.25
N ASP A 5 43.70 -18.78 -13.28
CA ASP A 5 42.34 -19.29 -13.40
C ASP A 5 41.42 -18.10 -13.70
N THR A 6 41.13 -17.88 -14.97
CA THR A 6 40.04 -16.98 -15.37
C THR A 6 38.73 -17.73 -15.17
N GLN A 7 38.23 -17.72 -13.94
CA GLN A 7 36.86 -18.11 -13.63
C GLN A 7 35.93 -17.25 -14.49
N ALA A 8 35.08 -17.88 -15.31
CA ALA A 8 34.08 -17.17 -16.10
C ALA A 8 33.24 -16.27 -15.17
N PRO A 9 32.91 -15.03 -15.58
CA PRO A 9 32.08 -14.16 -14.77
C PRO A 9 30.77 -14.89 -14.41
N PRO A 10 30.32 -14.81 -13.15
CA PRO A 10 29.09 -15.48 -12.73
C PRO A 10 27.94 -15.06 -13.64
N ALA A 11 27.17 -16.04 -14.11
CA ALA A 11 26.01 -15.81 -14.95
C ALA A 11 24.98 -14.95 -14.17
N LEU A 12 24.33 -14.03 -14.86
CA LEU A 12 23.25 -13.23 -14.28
C LEU A 12 22.10 -14.15 -13.84
N PRO A 13 21.45 -13.86 -12.70
CA PRO A 13 20.25 -14.58 -12.29
C PRO A 13 19.14 -14.50 -13.35
N ASP A 14 18.33 -15.55 -13.45
CA ASP A 14 17.21 -15.62 -14.39
C ASP A 14 16.19 -14.49 -14.17
N TYR A 15 15.86 -14.18 -12.92
CA TYR A 15 14.89 -13.15 -12.53
C TYR A 15 15.28 -11.70 -12.90
N VAL A 16 16.52 -11.46 -13.33
CA VAL A 16 16.89 -10.16 -13.95
C VAL A 16 16.96 -10.23 -15.48
N THR A 17 17.03 -11.42 -16.07
CA THR A 17 17.10 -11.58 -17.53
C THR A 17 15.75 -11.89 -18.18
N ASP A 18 14.79 -12.37 -17.40
CA ASP A 18 13.46 -12.79 -17.85
C ASP A 18 12.38 -12.16 -16.95
N PRO A 19 11.46 -11.35 -17.50
CA PRO A 19 10.40 -10.69 -16.71
C PRO A 19 9.39 -11.67 -16.09
N ASP A 20 9.37 -12.93 -16.54
CA ASP A 20 8.43 -13.96 -16.13
C ASP A 20 9.15 -15.16 -15.49
N ALA A 21 10.39 -14.98 -15.03
CA ALA A 21 11.22 -16.05 -14.45
C ALA A 21 10.51 -16.74 -13.27
N VAL A 22 9.97 -15.98 -12.32
CA VAL A 22 9.37 -16.53 -11.09
C VAL A 22 8.03 -17.21 -11.35
N LEU A 23 7.35 -16.91 -12.46
CA LEU A 23 6.14 -17.60 -12.89
C LEU A 23 6.40 -19.05 -13.32
N LYS A 24 7.67 -19.38 -13.59
CA LYS A 24 8.12 -20.71 -14.02
C LYS A 24 8.62 -21.56 -12.85
N ASP A 25 8.59 -21.02 -11.63
CA ASP A 25 9.04 -21.74 -10.45
C ASP A 25 8.17 -22.98 -10.21
N THR A 26 8.84 -24.10 -9.90
CA THR A 26 8.19 -25.37 -9.59
C THR A 26 8.24 -25.61 -8.08
N ASN A 27 7.25 -26.31 -7.53
CA ASN A 27 7.13 -26.61 -6.10
C ASN A 27 7.01 -25.37 -5.19
N VAL A 28 6.47 -24.26 -5.72
CA VAL A 28 6.13 -23.06 -4.96
C VAL A 28 4.70 -23.15 -4.45
N ASN A 29 4.48 -22.71 -3.20
CA ASN A 29 3.13 -22.53 -2.70
C ASN A 29 2.57 -21.22 -3.26
N TRP A 30 1.56 -21.29 -4.13
CA TRP A 30 0.93 -20.08 -4.67
C TRP A 30 -0.26 -19.69 -3.79
N ARG A 31 -0.39 -18.39 -3.49
CA ARG A 31 -1.46 -17.82 -2.64
C ARG A 31 -2.87 -18.26 -3.08
N TYR A 32 -3.06 -18.45 -4.40
CA TYR A 32 -4.32 -18.86 -5.02
C TYR A 32 -4.22 -20.25 -5.69
N GLY A 33 -3.34 -21.12 -5.19
CA GLY A 33 -3.17 -22.49 -5.69
C GLY A 33 -2.51 -22.62 -7.07
N ARG A 34 -2.30 -21.53 -7.81
CA ARG A 34 -1.63 -21.51 -9.11
C ARG A 34 -0.84 -20.22 -9.35
N ALA A 35 0.12 -20.29 -10.27
CA ALA A 35 0.80 -19.10 -10.78
C ALA A 35 -0.19 -18.11 -11.40
N PRO A 36 -0.02 -16.79 -11.18
CA PRO A 36 -0.90 -15.79 -11.78
C PRO A 36 -0.63 -15.67 -13.30
N ASP A 37 -1.66 -15.28 -14.05
CA ASP A 37 -1.54 -14.98 -15.48
C ASP A 37 -1.28 -13.49 -15.70
N TYR A 38 -0.06 -13.15 -16.14
CA TYR A 38 0.34 -11.79 -16.49
C TYR A 38 0.27 -11.49 -17.99
N SER A 39 -0.17 -12.43 -18.84
CA SER A 39 -0.15 -12.31 -20.30
C SER A 39 -0.81 -11.01 -20.81
N GLN A 40 -1.96 -10.66 -20.26
CA GLN A 40 -2.69 -9.43 -20.61
C GLN A 40 -1.95 -8.16 -20.16
N THR A 41 -1.35 -8.17 -18.96
CA THR A 41 -0.52 -7.05 -18.47
C THR A 41 0.76 -6.91 -19.30
N ARG A 42 1.40 -8.02 -19.70
CA ARG A 42 2.58 -8.02 -20.58
C ARG A 42 2.25 -7.50 -21.98
N LYS A 43 1.08 -7.86 -22.51
CA LYS A 43 0.58 -7.31 -23.77
C LYS A 43 0.38 -5.80 -23.70
N VAL A 44 -0.35 -5.31 -22.68
CA VAL A 44 -0.56 -3.87 -22.48
C VAL A 44 0.77 -3.14 -22.31
N PHE A 45 1.68 -3.69 -21.52
CA PHE A 45 3.03 -3.15 -21.37
C PHE A 45 3.73 -3.03 -22.73
N ALA A 46 3.79 -4.10 -23.52
CA ALA A 46 4.46 -4.10 -24.82
C ALA A 46 3.86 -3.09 -25.82
N GLU A 47 2.54 -2.91 -25.78
CA GLU A 47 1.80 -2.00 -26.67
C GLU A 47 1.91 -0.52 -26.25
N THR A 48 2.11 -0.23 -24.95
CA THR A 48 1.93 1.13 -24.40
C THR A 48 3.13 1.69 -23.62
N LYS A 49 4.20 0.91 -23.46
CA LYS A 49 5.46 1.38 -22.89
C LYS A 49 6.01 2.58 -23.65
N THR A 50 6.69 3.48 -22.95
CA THR A 50 7.37 4.62 -23.59
C THR A 50 8.86 4.39 -23.74
N MET A 51 9.42 3.42 -23.02
CA MET A 51 10.85 3.13 -23.04
C MET A 51 11.19 1.87 -23.85
N ASN A 52 12.33 1.93 -24.54
CA ASN A 52 12.91 0.83 -25.28
C ASN A 52 14.32 0.55 -24.77
N HIS A 53 14.40 -0.28 -23.73
CA HIS A 53 15.68 -0.70 -23.16
C HIS A 53 16.38 -1.70 -24.08
N GLU A 54 17.69 -1.53 -24.27
CA GLU A 54 18.52 -2.51 -24.98
C GLU A 54 18.54 -3.84 -24.22
N ALA A 55 18.63 -4.95 -24.96
CA ALA A 55 18.68 -6.28 -24.36
C ALA A 55 19.89 -6.41 -23.42
N LEU A 56 19.65 -6.92 -22.21
CA LEU A 56 20.63 -7.06 -21.13
C LEU A 56 21.23 -5.74 -20.63
N SER A 57 20.64 -4.59 -21.01
CA SER A 57 21.01 -3.30 -20.42
C SER A 57 20.56 -3.23 -18.96
N LEU A 58 21.28 -2.44 -18.16
CA LEU A 58 20.97 -2.29 -16.75
C LEU A 58 19.51 -1.83 -16.47
N PRO A 59 18.91 -0.88 -17.22
CA PRO A 59 17.49 -0.56 -17.07
C PRO A 59 16.56 -1.76 -17.30
N GLN A 60 16.86 -2.63 -18.28
CA GLN A 60 16.09 -3.85 -18.50
C GLN A 60 16.24 -4.84 -17.34
N LEU A 61 17.47 -5.02 -16.83
CA LEU A 61 17.73 -5.91 -15.70
C LEU A 61 16.98 -5.46 -14.44
N VAL A 62 17.01 -4.16 -14.15
CA VAL A 62 16.25 -3.54 -13.05
C VAL A 62 14.74 -3.74 -13.26
N GLU A 63 14.27 -3.57 -14.49
CA GLU A 63 12.86 -3.71 -14.79
C GLU A 63 12.34 -5.14 -14.59
N ASN A 64 13.12 -6.13 -15.02
CA ASN A 64 12.81 -7.53 -14.80
C ASN A 64 12.87 -7.88 -13.30
N LEU A 65 13.84 -7.35 -12.55
CA LEU A 65 13.94 -7.57 -11.11
C LEU A 65 12.67 -7.10 -10.40
N VAL A 66 12.19 -5.87 -10.69
CA VAL A 66 10.99 -5.31 -10.05
C VAL A 66 9.74 -6.09 -10.46
N LYS A 67 9.60 -6.47 -11.73
CA LYS A 67 8.47 -7.28 -12.22
C LYS A 67 8.39 -8.64 -11.54
N ASN A 68 9.53 -9.32 -11.36
CA ASN A 68 9.56 -10.59 -10.64
C ASN A 68 9.31 -10.40 -9.14
N TRP A 69 9.93 -9.39 -8.52
CA TRP A 69 9.72 -9.09 -7.10
C TRP A 69 8.24 -8.83 -6.76
N GLU A 70 7.53 -8.08 -7.60
CA GLU A 70 6.11 -7.80 -7.40
C GLU A 70 5.26 -9.08 -7.47
N VAL A 71 5.56 -9.97 -8.42
CA VAL A 71 4.88 -11.28 -8.52
C VAL A 71 5.11 -12.12 -7.27
N GLU A 72 6.35 -12.18 -6.75
CA GLU A 72 6.65 -12.89 -5.51
C GLU A 72 5.91 -12.28 -4.33
N ALA A 73 5.96 -10.94 -4.19
CA ALA A 73 5.30 -10.20 -3.12
C ALA A 73 3.79 -10.41 -3.07
N SER A 74 3.16 -10.41 -4.23
CA SER A 74 1.71 -10.52 -4.34
C SER A 74 1.24 -11.98 -4.26
N PHE A 75 1.98 -12.95 -4.80
CA PHE A 75 1.44 -14.31 -5.02
C PHE A 75 2.15 -15.45 -4.29
N LYS A 76 3.32 -15.24 -3.68
CA LYS A 76 4.01 -16.26 -2.89
C LYS A 76 3.89 -15.94 -1.39
N PRO A 77 3.04 -16.65 -0.62
CA PRO A 77 2.86 -16.40 0.80
C PRO A 77 4.04 -16.91 1.64
N THR A 78 4.88 -17.79 1.09
CA THR A 78 6.06 -18.33 1.78
C THR A 78 7.30 -17.51 1.41
N LEU A 79 7.92 -16.86 2.40
CA LEU A 79 9.08 -15.99 2.17
C LEU A 79 10.30 -16.74 1.58
N SER A 80 10.48 -18.01 1.93
CA SER A 80 11.58 -18.83 1.39
C SER A 80 11.50 -19.02 -0.12
N ASP A 81 10.30 -18.85 -0.71
CA ASP A 81 10.08 -18.99 -2.15
C ASP A 81 10.44 -17.70 -2.92
N TRP A 82 10.78 -16.62 -2.22
CA TRP A 82 11.17 -15.35 -2.83
C TRP A 82 12.65 -15.35 -3.19
N ARG A 83 12.97 -15.34 -4.48
CA ARG A 83 14.34 -15.41 -4.99
C ARG A 83 14.97 -14.04 -5.18
N THR A 84 14.13 -12.99 -5.33
CA THR A 84 14.54 -11.62 -5.66
C THR A 84 15.06 -10.79 -4.49
N ILE A 85 15.01 -11.32 -3.27
CA ILE A 85 15.36 -10.59 -2.04
C ILE A 85 16.45 -11.31 -1.24
N ASP A 86 17.23 -10.54 -0.47
CA ASP A 86 18.15 -11.05 0.53
C ASP A 86 17.39 -11.22 1.85
N HIS A 87 17.01 -12.46 2.18
CA HIS A 87 16.08 -12.75 3.30
C HIS A 87 16.51 -12.15 4.64
N ASP A 88 17.82 -12.05 4.89
CA ASP A 88 18.34 -11.57 6.17
C ASP A 88 18.34 -10.03 6.27
N LYS A 89 18.32 -9.34 5.12
CA LYS A 89 18.55 -7.88 5.05
C LYS A 89 17.42 -7.10 4.43
N TYR A 90 16.53 -7.76 3.71
CA TYR A 90 15.49 -7.12 2.92
C TYR A 90 14.64 -6.17 3.75
N THR A 91 14.60 -4.92 3.32
CA THR A 91 13.72 -3.89 3.86
C THR A 91 13.09 -3.06 2.76
N PHE A 92 11.89 -2.55 3.02
CA PHE A 92 11.13 -1.70 2.11
C PHE A 92 10.57 -0.48 2.86
N ALA A 93 10.73 0.71 2.28
CA ALA A 93 10.27 1.97 2.85
C ALA A 93 9.66 2.89 1.79
N ILE A 94 8.61 3.61 2.16
CA ILE A 94 7.87 4.52 1.27
C ILE A 94 7.84 5.94 1.85
N ASN A 95 8.11 6.95 1.02
CA ASN A 95 7.90 8.37 1.34
C ASN A 95 8.54 8.83 2.67
N GLY A 96 9.66 8.22 3.05
CA GLY A 96 10.38 8.53 4.29
C GLY A 96 9.90 7.78 5.53
N SER A 97 9.02 6.79 5.40
CA SER A 97 8.67 5.87 6.49
C SER A 97 9.88 5.10 6.99
N GLU A 98 9.73 4.52 8.18
CA GLU A 98 10.69 3.53 8.67
C GLU A 98 10.71 2.30 7.75
N PRO A 99 11.88 1.66 7.56
CA PRO A 99 11.98 0.42 6.79
C PRO A 99 11.22 -0.72 7.46
N GLN A 100 10.45 -1.45 6.66
CA GLN A 100 9.71 -2.64 7.06
C GLN A 100 10.33 -3.89 6.45
N ASP A 101 10.26 -5.01 7.16
CA ASP A 101 10.79 -6.29 6.68
C ASP A 101 9.84 -6.99 5.68
N ALA A 102 10.26 -8.15 5.17
CA ALA A 102 9.46 -8.91 4.23
C ALA A 102 8.19 -9.54 4.84
N TYR A 103 8.19 -9.84 6.15
CA TYR A 103 7.02 -10.42 6.83
C TYR A 103 5.92 -9.37 6.98
N TYR A 104 6.28 -8.13 7.25
CA TYR A 104 5.36 -7.00 7.21
C TYR A 104 4.72 -6.86 5.83
N MET A 105 5.53 -6.90 4.76
CA MET A 105 5.04 -6.85 3.38
C MET A 105 4.08 -8.00 3.08
N LEU A 106 4.41 -9.22 3.50
CA LEU A 106 3.56 -10.41 3.34
C LEU A 106 2.21 -10.28 4.04
N LYS A 107 2.19 -9.73 5.27
CA LYS A 107 0.96 -9.52 6.03
C LYS A 107 0.07 -8.46 5.41
N GLN A 108 0.61 -7.27 5.19
CA GLN A 108 -0.17 -6.11 4.76
C GLN A 108 -0.61 -6.25 3.30
N GLY A 109 0.27 -6.78 2.45
CA GLY A 109 0.13 -6.70 1.00
C GLY A 109 0.71 -5.42 0.42
N THR A 110 1.08 -5.48 -0.85
CA THR A 110 1.78 -4.40 -1.55
C THR A 110 1.01 -3.08 -1.53
N TYR A 111 -0.30 -3.08 -1.78
CA TYR A 111 -1.12 -1.85 -1.72
C TYR A 111 -1.15 -1.21 -0.33
N ASN A 112 -1.39 -2.01 0.72
CA ASN A 112 -1.44 -1.54 2.10
C ASN A 112 -0.08 -1.05 2.61
N ALA A 113 1.01 -1.67 2.15
CA ALA A 113 2.36 -1.25 2.48
C ALA A 113 2.78 0.06 1.79
N ILE A 114 2.13 0.41 0.67
CA ILE A 114 2.53 1.53 -0.19
C ILE A 114 1.63 2.76 -0.06
N ILE A 115 0.34 2.59 0.24
CA ILE A 115 -0.64 3.68 0.29
C ILE A 115 -0.90 4.08 1.74
N ALA A 116 -0.44 5.28 2.11
CA ALA A 116 -0.75 5.86 3.42
C ALA A 116 -2.25 6.20 3.55
N PRO A 117 -2.83 6.07 4.76
CA PRO A 117 -4.22 6.44 5.01
C PRO A 117 -4.55 7.87 4.55
N ASN A 118 -5.63 8.01 3.80
CA ASN A 118 -6.11 9.26 3.23
C ASN A 118 -7.64 9.25 3.07
N GLU A 119 -8.19 10.29 2.44
CA GLU A 119 -9.64 10.48 2.30
C GLU A 119 -10.33 9.49 1.34
N TYR A 120 -9.56 8.69 0.60
CA TYR A 120 -10.04 7.69 -0.36
C TYR A 120 -9.72 6.25 0.07
N TYR A 121 -8.62 6.05 0.79
CA TYR A 121 -8.09 4.73 1.12
C TYR A 121 -7.43 4.68 2.50
N SER A 122 -7.58 3.58 3.22
CA SER A 122 -6.84 3.28 4.45
C SER A 122 -6.61 1.78 4.60
N SER A 123 -5.35 1.43 4.88
CA SER A 123 -4.94 0.08 5.25
C SER A 123 -5.48 -0.35 6.63
N GLU A 124 -5.93 0.60 7.46
CA GLU A 124 -6.59 0.28 8.74
C GLU A 124 -7.97 -0.35 8.57
N TYR A 125 -8.60 -0.16 7.40
CA TYR A 125 -9.95 -0.66 7.10
C TYR A 125 -9.97 -1.58 5.87
N SER A 126 -8.80 -1.94 5.33
CA SER A 126 -8.65 -2.81 4.16
C SER A 126 -7.59 -3.88 4.43
N ASP A 127 -7.95 -5.14 4.26
CA ASP A 127 -7.00 -6.25 4.34
C ASP A 127 -6.33 -6.52 2.97
N PHE A 128 -5.46 -7.53 2.93
CA PHE A 128 -4.78 -7.94 1.69
C PHE A 128 -5.78 -8.26 0.57
N ALA A 129 -6.80 -9.07 0.86
CA ALA A 129 -7.74 -9.55 -0.16
C ALA A 129 -8.64 -8.40 -0.66
N SER A 130 -9.13 -7.57 0.26
CA SER A 130 -10.00 -6.44 -0.03
C SER A 130 -9.26 -5.38 -0.85
N SER A 131 -8.01 -5.07 -0.51
CA SER A 131 -7.18 -4.11 -1.27
C SER A 131 -6.87 -4.61 -2.69
N HIS A 132 -6.46 -5.88 -2.84
CA HIS A 132 -6.22 -6.49 -4.15
C HIS A 132 -7.49 -6.50 -4.99
N LYS A 133 -8.64 -6.82 -4.40
CA LYS A 133 -9.94 -6.79 -5.06
C LYS A 133 -10.29 -5.38 -5.53
N THR A 134 -10.15 -4.35 -4.68
CA THR A 134 -10.40 -2.95 -5.03
C THR A 134 -9.59 -2.53 -6.26
N PHE A 135 -8.27 -2.68 -6.23
CA PHE A 135 -7.42 -2.16 -7.31
C PHE A 135 -7.46 -3.03 -8.56
N LYS A 136 -7.46 -4.36 -8.44
CA LYS A 136 -7.52 -5.27 -9.60
C LYS A 136 -8.85 -5.22 -10.33
N ARG A 137 -9.97 -5.02 -9.61
CA ARG A 137 -11.29 -4.83 -10.24
C ARG A 137 -11.31 -3.50 -11.00
N MET A 138 -10.88 -2.42 -10.36
CA MET A 138 -10.85 -1.07 -10.97
C MET A 138 -9.94 -1.01 -12.20
N MET A 139 -8.71 -1.53 -12.07
CA MET A 139 -7.67 -1.54 -13.11
C MET A 139 -7.14 -2.96 -13.33
N PRO A 140 -7.76 -3.75 -14.22
CA PRO A 140 -7.35 -5.14 -14.47
C PRO A 140 -5.91 -5.30 -15.00
N THR A 141 -5.34 -4.24 -15.55
CA THR A 141 -3.94 -4.19 -16.01
C THR A 141 -3.29 -2.93 -15.46
N PHE A 142 -2.19 -3.10 -14.74
CA PHE A 142 -1.38 -2.02 -14.20
C PHE A 142 0.08 -2.31 -14.52
N ALA A 143 0.55 -1.77 -15.64
CA ALA A 143 1.91 -1.99 -16.14
C ALA A 143 2.92 -1.14 -15.37
N TRP A 144 4.19 -1.51 -15.47
CA TRP A 144 5.30 -0.82 -14.82
C TRP A 144 6.52 -0.79 -15.73
N GLU A 145 7.23 0.34 -15.76
CA GLU A 145 8.48 0.48 -16.49
C GLU A 145 9.47 1.38 -15.76
N VAL A 146 10.76 1.12 -16.00
CA VAL A 146 11.84 2.06 -15.67
C VAL A 146 11.85 3.16 -16.73
N THR A 147 11.77 4.42 -16.30
CA THR A 147 11.79 5.59 -17.20
C THR A 147 13.17 6.21 -17.32
N GLU A 148 13.97 6.17 -16.25
CA GLU A 148 15.32 6.72 -16.24
C GLU A 148 16.16 6.01 -15.17
N LEU A 149 17.45 5.76 -15.45
CA LEU A 149 18.37 5.11 -14.53
C LEU A 149 19.56 6.04 -14.25
N TYR A 150 19.90 6.23 -12.98
CA TYR A 150 20.96 7.15 -12.54
C TYR A 150 22.21 6.46 -12.02
N SER A 151 22.10 5.24 -11.51
CA SER A 151 23.23 4.50 -10.92
C SER A 151 23.02 2.99 -11.02
N GLY A 152 24.12 2.23 -10.97
CA GLY A 152 24.12 0.77 -10.98
C GLY A 152 24.56 0.14 -9.67
N PRO A 153 24.56 -1.21 -9.59
CA PRO A 153 24.87 -1.93 -8.35
C PRO A 153 26.20 -1.51 -7.71
N PRO A 154 26.31 -1.53 -6.36
CA PRO A 154 25.34 -2.12 -5.42
C PRO A 154 24.17 -1.19 -5.08
N THR A 155 24.26 0.12 -5.36
CA THR A 155 23.18 1.08 -5.07
C THR A 155 22.62 1.60 -6.38
N VAL A 156 21.46 1.08 -6.76
CA VAL A 156 20.75 1.39 -7.99
C VAL A 156 19.70 2.46 -7.70
N SER A 157 19.68 3.54 -8.46
CA SER A 157 18.66 4.59 -8.35
C SER A 157 18.04 4.89 -9.70
N PHE A 158 16.71 4.94 -9.76
CA PHE A 158 15.96 5.07 -11.01
C PHE A 158 14.62 5.78 -10.82
N ARG A 159 14.10 6.34 -11.91
CA ARG A 159 12.69 6.74 -12.06
C ARG A 159 11.89 5.62 -12.68
N TRP A 160 10.62 5.59 -12.33
CA TRP A 160 9.68 4.62 -12.84
C TRP A 160 8.30 5.24 -13.04
N ARG A 161 7.47 4.55 -13.81
CA ARG A 161 6.03 4.81 -13.86
C ARG A 161 5.23 3.51 -13.75
N HIS A 162 4.07 3.61 -13.12
CA HIS A 162 3.03 2.60 -13.08
C HIS A 162 1.80 3.15 -13.81
N TRP A 163 1.22 2.42 -14.74
CA TRP A 163 0.06 2.93 -15.48
C TRP A 163 -0.98 1.87 -15.82
N GLY A 164 -2.23 2.30 -15.92
CA GLY A 164 -3.37 1.46 -16.27
C GLY A 164 -4.56 2.29 -16.74
N VAL A 165 -5.68 1.61 -16.95
CA VAL A 165 -6.94 2.25 -17.34
C VAL A 165 -7.99 1.93 -16.28
N MET A 166 -8.69 2.95 -15.79
CA MET A 166 -9.81 2.80 -14.86
C MET A 166 -11.03 2.23 -15.61
N LYS A 167 -11.09 0.90 -15.74
CA LYS A 167 -12.14 0.21 -16.50
C LYS A 167 -13.43 0.06 -15.72
N ASN A 168 -13.32 -0.09 -14.39
CA ASN A 168 -14.46 -0.30 -13.51
C ASN A 168 -14.45 0.71 -12.36
N ASP A 169 -15.57 0.77 -11.65
CA ASP A 169 -15.73 1.66 -10.49
C ASP A 169 -14.68 1.36 -9.41
N TYR A 170 -14.18 2.43 -8.78
CA TYR A 170 -13.41 2.32 -7.55
C TYR A 170 -14.37 2.12 -6.38
N VAL A 171 -14.08 1.14 -5.51
CA VAL A 171 -14.76 0.95 -4.23
C VAL A 171 -13.70 0.59 -3.19
N GLY A 172 -13.58 1.40 -2.14
CA GLY A 172 -12.61 1.21 -1.06
C GLY A 172 -13.05 1.88 0.23
N PHE A 173 -12.22 1.83 1.27
CA PHE A 173 -12.52 2.46 2.57
C PHE A 173 -11.50 3.55 2.89
N ASN A 174 -11.95 4.72 3.33
CA ASN A 174 -11.06 5.81 3.69
C ASN A 174 -10.54 5.73 5.14
N ASN A 175 -9.73 6.72 5.55
CA ASN A 175 -9.21 6.87 6.90
C ASN A 175 -10.27 7.10 8.00
N LYS A 176 -11.54 7.24 7.66
CA LYS A 176 -12.67 7.29 8.61
C LYS A 176 -13.47 5.99 8.66
N GLY A 177 -13.09 4.98 7.88
CA GLY A 177 -13.85 3.74 7.72
C GLY A 177 -15.13 3.91 6.88
N GLU A 178 -15.24 4.99 6.12
CA GLU A 178 -16.36 5.20 5.19
C GLU A 178 -16.09 4.47 3.87
N LYS A 179 -17.11 3.85 3.30
CA LYS A 179 -17.03 3.26 1.96
C LYS A 179 -17.09 4.37 0.93
N ILE A 180 -16.02 4.48 0.14
CA ILE A 180 -15.84 5.45 -0.92
C ILE A 180 -16.08 4.74 -2.25
N SER A 181 -16.97 5.29 -3.06
CA SER A 181 -17.20 4.83 -4.43
C SER A 181 -16.99 5.95 -5.45
N VAL A 182 -16.27 5.65 -6.53
CA VAL A 182 -16.03 6.58 -7.65
C VAL A 182 -16.33 5.86 -8.95
N LYS A 183 -17.13 6.50 -9.82
CA LYS A 183 -17.54 5.93 -11.09
C LYS A 183 -16.38 5.85 -12.08
N ALA A 184 -16.31 4.74 -12.80
CA ALA A 184 -15.31 4.55 -13.85
C ALA A 184 -15.43 5.66 -14.90
N HIS A 185 -14.32 6.36 -15.15
CA HIS A 185 -14.24 7.36 -16.23
C HIS A 185 -13.52 6.82 -17.48
N GLY A 186 -13.01 5.57 -17.46
CA GLY A 186 -12.35 4.95 -18.61
C GLY A 186 -10.99 5.58 -18.99
N GLY A 187 -10.50 6.52 -18.19
CA GLY A 187 -9.26 7.25 -18.44
C GLY A 187 -8.03 6.49 -17.96
N ALA A 188 -6.87 6.99 -18.40
CA ALA A 188 -5.58 6.50 -17.93
C ALA A 188 -5.32 6.95 -16.49
N ILE A 189 -4.68 6.08 -15.73
CA ILE A 189 -4.06 6.39 -14.43
C ILE A 189 -2.57 6.14 -14.62
N ASP A 190 -1.72 7.14 -14.39
CA ASP A 190 -0.26 7.09 -14.53
C ASP A 190 0.36 7.73 -13.29
N ILE A 191 1.01 6.91 -12.46
CA ILE A 191 1.72 7.35 -11.26
C ILE A 191 3.22 7.18 -11.48
N GLN A 192 4.00 8.12 -10.97
CA GLN A 192 5.45 8.14 -11.16
C GLN A 192 6.17 8.31 -9.84
N GLY A 193 7.39 7.79 -9.79
CA GLY A 193 8.23 7.93 -8.61
C GLY A 193 9.70 7.70 -8.90
N VAL A 194 10.45 7.72 -7.80
CA VAL A 194 11.88 7.40 -7.76
C VAL A 194 12.11 6.30 -6.74
N THR A 195 13.07 5.43 -7.02
CA THR A 195 13.49 4.38 -6.11
C THR A 195 15.00 4.38 -6.00
N VAL A 196 15.50 4.17 -4.78
CA VAL A 196 16.89 3.84 -4.49
C VAL A 196 16.89 2.46 -3.83
N ALA A 197 17.53 1.50 -4.49
CA ALA A 197 17.62 0.11 -4.06
C ALA A 197 19.08 -0.28 -3.85
N THR A 198 19.38 -0.95 -2.74
CA THR A 198 20.65 -1.65 -2.53
C THR A 198 20.47 -3.12 -2.86
N VAL A 199 21.38 -3.69 -3.64
CA VAL A 199 21.40 -5.10 -4.02
C VAL A 199 22.74 -5.75 -3.67
N ASN A 200 22.71 -7.06 -3.40
CA ASN A 200 23.93 -7.86 -3.23
C ASN A 200 24.53 -8.30 -4.59
N ASP A 201 25.63 -9.07 -4.56
CA ASP A 201 26.31 -9.57 -5.76
C ASP A 201 25.46 -10.52 -6.62
N LYS A 202 24.38 -11.07 -6.04
CA LYS A 202 23.38 -11.87 -6.75
C LYS A 202 22.24 -11.02 -7.28
N LEU A 203 22.31 -9.69 -7.17
CA LEU A 203 21.23 -8.76 -7.54
C LEU A 203 19.94 -8.96 -6.73
N GLN A 204 20.04 -9.50 -5.51
CA GLN A 204 18.91 -9.60 -4.60
C GLN A 204 18.76 -8.29 -3.81
N LEU A 205 17.51 -7.85 -3.62
CA LEU A 205 17.16 -6.63 -2.91
C LEU A 205 17.50 -6.74 -1.41
N GLN A 206 18.25 -5.78 -0.89
CA GLN A 206 18.58 -5.63 0.53
C GLN A 206 17.84 -4.44 1.15
N SER A 207 17.80 -3.30 0.48
CA SER A 207 17.10 -2.11 1.00
C SER A 207 16.46 -1.38 -0.14
N VAL A 208 15.14 -1.19 -0.09
CA VAL A 208 14.37 -0.50 -1.12
C VAL A 208 13.70 0.71 -0.51
N ARG A 209 14.02 1.89 -1.05
CA ARG A 209 13.38 3.15 -0.65
C ARG A 209 12.73 3.77 -1.86
N THR A 210 11.43 4.01 -1.79
CA THR A 210 10.64 4.53 -2.90
C THR A 210 9.92 5.81 -2.49
N TRP A 211 9.91 6.79 -3.39
CA TRP A 211 9.21 8.06 -3.21
C TRP A 211 8.31 8.34 -4.41
N PHE A 212 7.08 8.71 -4.13
CA PHE A 212 6.07 9.12 -5.12
C PHE A 212 4.96 9.89 -4.41
N ASP A 213 4.12 10.59 -5.17
CA ASP A 213 2.94 11.25 -4.58
C ASP A 213 1.82 10.22 -4.34
N PRO A 214 1.49 9.88 -3.07
CA PRO A 214 0.51 8.86 -2.75
C PRO A 214 -0.94 9.28 -3.10
N LEU A 215 -1.19 10.57 -3.32
CA LEU A 215 -2.50 11.09 -3.69
C LEU A 215 -2.68 11.22 -5.19
N ASP A 216 -1.61 11.13 -5.99
CA ASP A 216 -1.69 11.35 -7.43
C ASP A 216 -2.60 10.35 -8.13
N MET A 217 -2.55 9.08 -7.71
CA MET A 217 -3.48 8.06 -8.18
C MET A 217 -4.93 8.43 -7.89
N PHE A 218 -5.23 8.88 -6.67
CA PHE A 218 -6.60 9.21 -6.25
C PHE A 218 -7.13 10.49 -6.89
N ARG A 219 -6.26 11.47 -7.15
CA ARG A 219 -6.60 12.67 -7.93
C ARG A 219 -6.99 12.30 -9.37
N GLN A 220 -6.39 11.26 -9.92
CA GLN A 220 -6.76 10.73 -11.24
C GLN A 220 -8.08 9.94 -11.19
N ILE A 221 -8.23 9.04 -10.20
CA ILE A 221 -9.46 8.26 -9.96
C ILE A 221 -10.68 9.18 -9.78
N ALA A 222 -10.56 10.15 -8.88
CA ALA A 222 -11.63 11.06 -8.48
C ALA A 222 -11.51 12.43 -9.15
N SER A 223 -11.06 12.47 -10.41
CA SER A 223 -10.91 13.72 -11.17
C SER A 223 -12.23 14.50 -11.31
N GLY A 224 -13.38 13.82 -11.24
CA GLY A 224 -14.73 14.41 -11.18
C GLY A 224 -15.34 14.50 -9.77
N GLY A 225 -14.57 14.22 -8.71
CA GLY A 225 -15.04 14.15 -7.33
C GLY A 225 -15.48 12.75 -6.88
N VAL A 226 -15.70 12.58 -5.57
CA VAL A 226 -16.22 11.33 -4.98
C VAL A 226 -17.72 11.23 -5.22
N VAL A 227 -18.17 10.10 -5.76
CA VAL A 227 -19.58 9.92 -6.13
C VAL A 227 -20.42 9.51 -4.94
N LYS A 228 -19.90 8.66 -4.03
CA LYS A 228 -20.61 8.24 -2.81
C LYS A 228 -19.67 8.07 -1.63
N LYS A 229 -20.16 8.46 -0.45
CA LYS A 229 -19.60 8.15 0.87
C LYS A 229 -20.68 7.50 1.72
N GLU A 230 -20.44 6.27 2.15
CA GLU A 230 -21.43 5.47 2.86
C GLU A 230 -20.86 4.98 4.20
N ALA A 231 -21.72 4.93 5.21
CA ALA A 231 -21.38 4.30 6.48
C ALA A 231 -21.41 2.77 6.31
N VAL A 232 -20.42 2.10 6.89
CA VAL A 232 -20.24 0.64 6.77
C VAL A 232 -20.67 -0.03 8.07
N ASP A 233 -21.34 -1.18 7.95
CA ASP A 233 -21.59 -2.05 9.10
C ASP A 233 -20.26 -2.66 9.57
N LYS A 234 -19.80 -2.25 10.76
CA LYS A 234 -18.53 -2.69 11.34
C LYS A 234 -18.50 -4.18 11.73
N ASN A 235 -19.61 -4.89 11.61
CA ASN A 235 -19.68 -6.33 11.87
C ASN A 235 -19.29 -7.19 10.66
N LEU A 236 -19.17 -6.60 9.47
CA LEU A 236 -18.77 -7.31 8.24
C LEU A 236 -17.24 -7.39 8.11
N SER A 237 -16.75 -8.42 7.42
CA SER A 237 -15.36 -8.46 6.97
C SER A 237 -15.11 -7.35 5.94
N PRO A 238 -13.87 -6.84 5.76
CA PRO A 238 -13.56 -5.86 4.73
C PRO A 238 -13.96 -6.32 3.32
N GLY A 239 -13.76 -7.61 3.02
CA GLY A 239 -14.15 -8.22 1.74
C GLY A 239 -15.66 -8.20 1.48
N ASP A 240 -16.47 -8.52 2.49
CA ASP A 240 -17.95 -8.52 2.39
C ASP A 240 -18.51 -7.10 2.37
N ALA A 241 -17.93 -6.20 3.16
CA ALA A 241 -18.31 -4.79 3.19
C ALA A 241 -18.05 -4.08 1.86
N LEU A 242 -17.04 -4.51 1.09
CA LEU A 242 -16.80 -4.00 -0.26
C LEU A 242 -17.96 -4.32 -1.21
N ASP A 243 -18.56 -5.50 -1.11
CA ASP A 243 -19.66 -5.94 -2.00
C ASP A 243 -21.06 -5.64 -1.45
N SER A 244 -21.20 -5.23 -0.18
CA SER A 244 -22.51 -4.95 0.41
C SER A 244 -23.16 -3.68 -0.13
N ASP A 245 -24.46 -3.73 -0.42
CA ASP A 245 -25.29 -2.53 -0.65
C ASP A 245 -25.53 -1.81 0.69
N SER A 246 -25.03 -0.58 0.82
CA SER A 246 -25.18 0.21 2.07
C SER A 246 -26.63 0.64 2.30
N LYS A 247 -27.08 0.60 3.56
CA LYS A 247 -28.46 0.99 3.96
C LYS A 247 -28.64 2.48 4.26
N ALA A 248 -27.57 3.29 4.27
CA ALA A 248 -27.63 4.73 4.55
C ALA A 248 -26.55 5.50 3.79
N GLU A 249 -26.98 6.37 2.89
CA GLU A 249 -26.13 7.33 2.16
C GLU A 249 -25.88 8.55 3.08
N ILE A 250 -24.63 8.98 3.26
CA ILE A 250 -24.34 10.17 4.06
C ILE A 250 -24.66 11.39 3.19
N ASP A 251 -25.76 12.08 3.51
CA ASP A 251 -26.23 13.28 2.81
C ASP A 251 -25.16 14.38 2.84
N GLN A 252 -24.77 14.84 1.65
CA GLN A 252 -23.78 15.91 1.46
C GLN A 252 -24.44 17.27 1.14
N THR A 253 -25.76 17.42 1.29
CA THR A 253 -26.36 18.77 1.19
C THR A 253 -25.82 19.68 2.31
N PRO A 254 -25.26 20.86 1.98
CA PRO A 254 -24.97 21.86 3.00
C PRO A 254 -26.27 22.23 3.72
N LEU A 255 -26.27 22.23 5.05
CA LEU A 255 -27.42 22.69 5.82
C LEU A 255 -27.86 24.09 5.35
N PRO A 256 -29.16 24.32 5.09
CA PRO A 256 -29.67 25.65 4.79
C PRO A 256 -29.35 26.60 5.95
N THR A 257 -28.78 27.75 5.62
CA THR A 257 -28.51 28.84 6.57
C THR A 257 -29.81 29.51 6.98
N GLU A 258 -30.60 28.91 7.86
CA GLU A 258 -31.69 29.61 8.55
C GLU A 258 -31.79 29.19 10.01
N THR A 259 -31.25 30.04 10.88
CA THR A 259 -31.88 30.36 12.16
C THR A 259 -31.38 31.72 12.61
N ALA A 260 -32.29 32.69 12.60
CA ALA A 260 -32.05 34.02 13.14
C ALA A 260 -31.60 33.93 14.60
N LEU A 261 -30.49 34.59 14.92
CA LEU A 261 -30.01 34.76 16.29
C LEU A 261 -31.01 35.62 17.08
N PRO A 262 -31.39 35.24 18.32
CA PRO A 262 -32.16 36.13 19.18
C PRO A 262 -31.25 37.25 19.71
N ASP A 263 -31.78 38.47 19.63
CA ASP A 263 -31.18 39.72 20.10
C ASP A 263 -30.84 39.64 21.60
N ARG A 264 -29.59 39.94 21.96
CA ARG A 264 -29.10 39.97 23.34
C ARG A 264 -28.54 41.36 23.66
N SER A 265 -29.44 42.28 23.97
CA SER A 265 -29.14 43.55 24.63
C SER A 265 -29.71 43.57 26.06
N ALA A 266 -29.04 42.87 26.99
CA ALA A 266 -29.09 43.18 28.42
C ALA A 266 -27.93 42.49 29.13
N ALA A 267 -27.05 43.30 29.73
CA ALA A 267 -25.81 42.90 30.36
C ALA A 267 -26.01 42.09 31.67
N GLY A 268 -25.13 41.12 31.86
CA GLY A 268 -24.85 40.46 33.13
C GLY A 268 -23.43 39.91 33.10
N ASP A 269 -22.49 40.71 33.62
CA ASP A 269 -21.08 40.45 33.95
C ASP A 269 -20.36 39.28 33.27
N ALA A 270 -19.92 39.51 32.03
CA ALA A 270 -18.99 38.64 31.30
C ALA A 270 -17.62 38.46 32.00
N GLN A 271 -17.28 39.31 32.98
CA GLN A 271 -16.00 39.21 33.68
C GLN A 271 -16.00 38.09 34.73
N LYS A 272 -17.14 37.72 35.28
CA LYS A 272 -17.25 36.61 36.26
C LYS A 272 -17.28 35.23 35.60
N LEU A 273 -17.65 35.15 34.33
CA LEU A 273 -17.63 33.92 33.53
C LEU A 273 -16.26 33.62 32.91
N MET A 274 -15.37 34.61 32.78
CA MET A 274 -14.00 34.44 32.27
C MET A 274 -12.97 34.01 33.33
N GLU A 275 -13.28 34.09 34.63
CA GLU A 275 -12.34 33.63 35.68
C GLU A 275 -12.42 32.13 35.99
N THR A 276 -13.46 31.42 35.53
CA THR A 276 -13.68 29.98 35.80
C THR A 276 -13.37 29.03 34.64
N ALA A 277 -12.91 29.53 33.49
CA ALA A 277 -12.52 28.70 32.37
C ALA A 277 -11.20 29.22 31.77
N GLY A 278 -10.07 28.68 32.27
CA GLY A 278 -8.75 28.97 31.72
C GLY A 278 -8.65 28.52 30.26
N CYS A 279 -8.63 29.47 29.33
CA CYS A 279 -8.34 29.22 27.92
C CYS A 279 -6.86 28.80 27.75
N PRO A 280 -6.56 27.67 27.09
CA PRO A 280 -5.19 27.17 26.90
C PRO A 280 -4.38 27.94 25.85
N PHE A 281 -4.88 29.04 25.30
CA PHE A 281 -4.23 29.81 24.23
C PHE A 281 -3.84 31.24 24.61
N ALA A 282 -3.85 31.60 25.90
CA ALA A 282 -3.35 32.90 26.37
C ALA A 282 -1.82 32.84 26.63
N GLY A 283 -1.07 33.44 25.70
CA GLY A 283 0.32 33.91 25.77
C GLY A 283 1.28 33.29 26.78
N HIS A 284 2.20 32.44 26.31
CA HIS A 284 3.45 32.19 27.02
C HIS A 284 4.55 33.11 26.49
N ASP A 285 5.23 33.76 27.44
CA ASP A 285 6.34 34.69 27.31
C ASP A 285 7.44 34.17 26.36
N GLY A 286 7.73 34.95 25.31
CA GLY A 286 8.57 34.57 24.15
C GLY A 286 10.06 34.32 24.45
N LYS A 287 10.45 34.14 25.72
CA LYS A 287 11.84 33.87 26.14
C LYS A 287 12.07 32.49 26.76
N LYS A 288 11.10 31.58 26.74
CA LYS A 288 11.29 30.16 27.14
C LYS A 288 11.35 29.15 25.98
N ALA A 289 11.35 29.60 24.73
CA ALA A 289 11.37 28.73 23.55
C ALA A 289 12.76 28.16 23.17
N VAL A 290 13.73 28.10 24.11
CA VAL A 290 15.12 27.64 23.82
C VAL A 290 15.61 26.55 24.79
N ALA A 291 14.71 25.87 25.52
CA ALA A 291 15.08 24.68 26.28
C ALA A 291 14.67 23.40 25.50
N PRO A 292 15.50 22.34 25.48
CA PRO A 292 15.13 21.07 24.88
C PRO A 292 13.89 20.49 25.57
N TYR A 293 12.97 19.95 24.77
CA TYR A 293 11.77 19.29 25.27
C TYR A 293 12.13 17.87 25.75
N ASP A 294 11.90 17.57 27.03
CA ASP A 294 12.07 16.19 27.53
C ASP A 294 10.89 15.32 27.07
N PRO A 295 11.14 14.08 26.59
CA PRO A 295 10.08 13.21 26.09
C PRO A 295 9.18 12.74 27.25
N THR A 296 7.88 13.03 27.14
CA THR A 296 6.87 12.51 28.06
C THR A 296 6.67 11.02 27.82
N MET A 297 6.98 10.20 28.83
CA MET A 297 6.58 8.79 28.87
C MET A 297 5.05 8.69 28.89
N ALA A 298 4.48 7.87 28.01
CA ALA A 298 3.05 7.62 27.93
C ALA A 298 2.55 7.02 29.25
N THR A 299 1.70 7.75 29.97
CA THR A 299 0.93 7.20 31.09
C THR A 299 -0.22 6.37 30.54
N SER A 300 -0.28 5.10 30.93
CA SER A 300 -1.40 4.21 30.69
C SER A 300 -2.67 4.74 31.37
N SER A 301 -3.63 5.25 30.60
CA SER A 301 -4.99 5.47 31.10
C SER A 301 -5.87 4.26 30.77
N SER A 302 -6.05 3.39 31.76
CA SER A 302 -7.13 2.41 31.79
C SER A 302 -8.46 3.15 31.95
N GLY A 303 -9.16 3.34 30.84
CA GLY A 303 -10.55 3.78 30.78
C GLY A 303 -11.35 2.76 29.98
N ASP A 304 -12.13 1.95 30.68
CA ASP A 304 -13.03 0.94 30.14
C ASP A 304 -14.21 1.62 29.41
N SER A 305 -14.25 1.49 28.08
CA SER A 305 -15.45 1.67 27.28
C SER A 305 -15.45 0.64 26.15
N GLY A 306 -16.30 -0.37 26.30
CA GLY A 306 -16.44 -1.51 25.41
C GLY A 306 -16.67 -1.13 23.96
N GLY A 307 -15.74 -1.59 23.13
CA GLY A 307 -15.72 -1.42 21.68
C GLY A 307 -14.32 -1.70 21.17
N GLN A 308 -13.84 -2.94 21.34
CA GLN A 308 -12.57 -3.36 20.77
C GLN A 308 -12.65 -3.22 19.25
N SER A 309 -11.96 -2.24 18.66
CA SER A 309 -11.58 -2.32 17.26
C SER A 309 -10.70 -3.55 17.11
N LYS A 310 -11.16 -4.56 16.37
CA LYS A 310 -10.44 -5.82 16.10
C LYS A 310 -9.21 -5.64 15.19
N LEU A 311 -8.77 -4.42 14.95
CA LEU A 311 -7.71 -4.10 14.00
C LEU A 311 -6.56 -3.44 14.77
N GLU A 312 -5.43 -4.14 14.82
CA GLU A 312 -4.18 -3.61 15.35
C GLU A 312 -3.70 -2.46 14.47
N HIS A 313 -3.07 -1.44 15.09
CA HIS A 313 -2.50 -0.32 14.36
C HIS A 313 -1.52 -0.84 13.29
N PRO A 314 -1.52 -0.31 12.06
CA PRO A 314 -0.75 -0.87 10.94
C PRO A 314 0.76 -0.94 11.22
N ASN A 315 1.29 -0.06 12.06
CA ASN A 315 2.70 -0.06 12.48
C ASN A 315 3.00 -0.82 13.79
N ALA A 316 2.04 -1.56 14.35
CA ALA A 316 2.30 -2.39 15.52
C ALA A 316 3.25 -3.56 15.14
N PRO A 317 4.22 -3.92 16.00
CA PRO A 317 5.03 -5.11 15.79
C PRO A 317 4.14 -6.33 15.55
N LEU A 318 4.51 -7.17 14.59
CA LEU A 318 3.79 -8.41 14.33
C LEU A 318 3.78 -9.28 15.60
N SER A 319 2.61 -9.77 16.00
CA SER A 319 2.50 -10.69 17.12
C SER A 319 3.27 -11.99 16.83
N ASP A 320 3.74 -12.68 17.88
CA ASP A 320 4.45 -13.96 17.72
C ASP A 320 3.58 -15.01 17.00
N ALA A 321 2.26 -15.01 17.25
CA ALA A 321 1.30 -15.90 16.60
C ALA A 321 1.15 -15.58 15.10
N THR A 322 1.14 -14.29 14.74
CA THR A 322 1.14 -13.85 13.34
C THR A 322 2.41 -14.30 12.63
N MET A 323 3.56 -14.12 13.28
CA MET A 323 4.87 -14.53 12.74
C MET A 323 4.95 -16.04 12.53
N GLU A 324 4.43 -16.85 13.45
CA GLU A 324 4.36 -18.31 13.30
C GLU A 324 3.46 -18.72 12.12
N THR A 325 2.32 -18.06 11.97
CA THR A 325 1.40 -18.29 10.85
C THR A 325 2.06 -17.99 9.50
N LEU A 326 2.68 -16.81 9.36
CA LEU A 326 3.36 -16.41 8.13
C LEU A 326 4.57 -17.33 7.81
N LYS A 327 5.31 -17.76 8.84
CA LYS A 327 6.42 -18.72 8.66
C LYS A 327 5.95 -20.09 8.16
N SER A 328 4.73 -20.49 8.46
CA SER A 328 4.13 -21.73 7.94
C SER A 328 3.66 -21.63 6.48
N GLY A 329 3.82 -20.45 5.84
CA GLY A 329 3.34 -20.19 4.47
C GLY A 329 1.82 -19.99 4.38
N LYS A 330 1.15 -19.77 5.53
CA LYS A 330 -0.27 -19.42 5.61
C LYS A 330 -0.42 -17.91 5.79
N GLN A 331 -1.50 -17.38 5.23
CA GLN A 331 -1.90 -16.01 5.50
C GLN A 331 -2.96 -15.98 6.60
N GLU A 332 -2.91 -14.98 7.48
CA GLU A 332 -4.02 -14.71 8.40
C GLU A 332 -5.31 -14.46 7.60
N ASP A 333 -6.43 -15.03 8.05
CA ASP A 333 -7.73 -14.95 7.37
C ASP A 333 -7.76 -15.48 5.92
N ALA A 334 -6.83 -16.36 5.49
CA ALA A 334 -6.85 -16.97 4.15
C ALA A 334 -8.20 -17.65 3.79
N GLU A 335 -8.89 -18.20 4.79
CA GLU A 335 -10.22 -18.83 4.64
C GLU A 335 -11.34 -17.81 4.31
N ARG A 336 -11.10 -16.51 4.49
CA ARG A 336 -12.03 -15.42 4.16
C ARG A 336 -11.68 -14.71 2.85
N ASP A 337 -10.62 -15.13 2.14
CA ASP A 337 -10.31 -14.57 0.83
C ASP A 337 -11.34 -15.12 -0.18
N PRO A 338 -12.21 -14.28 -0.76
CA PRO A 338 -13.26 -14.73 -1.68
C PRO A 338 -12.69 -15.37 -2.96
N TYR A 339 -11.39 -15.21 -3.24
CA TYR A 339 -10.71 -15.90 -4.35
C TYR A 339 -10.32 -17.35 -4.03
N VAL A 340 -10.36 -17.79 -2.77
CA VAL A 340 -10.23 -19.22 -2.42
C VAL A 340 -11.55 -19.95 -2.74
N GLU A 341 -12.70 -19.40 -2.37
CA GLU A 341 -14.03 -19.98 -2.67
C GLU A 341 -14.43 -19.93 -4.15
N LEU A 342 -13.99 -18.91 -4.90
CA LEU A 342 -14.23 -18.82 -6.35
C LEU A 342 -13.56 -19.95 -7.14
N LEU A 343 -12.56 -20.63 -6.58
CA LEU A 343 -11.88 -21.76 -7.24
C LEU A 343 -12.56 -23.09 -6.95
N GLU A 344 -13.12 -23.30 -5.76
CA GLU A 344 -13.87 -24.52 -5.42
C GLU A 344 -15.16 -24.64 -6.25
N ASN A 345 -15.74 -23.52 -6.68
CA ASN A 345 -16.96 -23.49 -7.51
C ASN A 345 -16.70 -23.58 -9.02
N LEU A 346 -15.45 -23.74 -9.47
CA LEU A 346 -15.10 -23.93 -10.89
C LEU A 346 -14.82 -25.39 -11.26
N ASP A 347 -14.78 -26.30 -10.27
CA ASP A 347 -14.64 -27.75 -10.47
C ASP A 347 -15.99 -28.50 -10.37
N GLY A 348 -17.11 -27.79 -10.52
CA GLY A 348 -18.49 -28.34 -10.54
C GLY A 348 -19.11 -28.46 -11.93
#